data_AF-A0A952A6P6-F1
#
_entry.id   AF-A0A952A6P6-F1
#
_cell.length_a   1.000
_cell.length_b   1.000
_cell.length_c   1.000
_cell.angle_alpha   90.00
_cell.angle_beta   90.00
_cell.angle_gamma   90.00
#
_symmetry.space_group_name_H-M   'P 1'
#
loop_
_entity.id
_entity.type
_entity.pdbx_description
1 polymer ?
#
loop_
_entity_poly.entity_id
_entity_poly.type
_entity_poly.pdbx_seq_one_letter_code
_entity_poly.pdbx_strand_id
1 'polypeptide(L)'
;LMHELRCLVCQHQSIADSDADMAADMRAVVRERIAAGESPEAVKAYLVSRYGGYVTFDPPKTGANLVLWAAPLLFLAVGGVAVWRLYRRKGA
;
A
#
# COMPACT_ATOMS: atom_id res chain seq x y z
N LEU A 1 1.73 11.33 5.48
CA LEU A 1 1.72 11.55 4.02
C LEU A 1 3.11 11.50 3.36
N MET A 2 4.02 12.48 3.49
CA MET A 2 5.27 12.49 2.68
C MET A 2 6.20 11.27 2.94
N HIS A 3 6.27 10.76 4.17
CA HIS A 3 7.02 9.53 4.47
C HIS A 3 6.36 8.24 3.92
N GLU A 4 5.08 8.28 3.57
CA GLU A 4 4.36 7.12 3.02
C GLU A 4 4.48 7.03 1.49
N LEU A 5 4.99 8.07 0.86
CA LEU A 5 5.15 8.15 -0.59
C LEU A 5 6.60 7.83 -0.96
N ARG A 6 6.79 6.94 -1.92
CA ARG A 6 8.10 6.52 -2.44
C ARG A 6 8.62 7.50 -3.48
N CYS A 7 9.93 7.72 -3.48
CA CYS A 7 10.61 8.32 -4.63
C CYS A 7 10.73 7.27 -5.75
N LEU A 8 10.15 7.55 -6.91
CA LEU A 8 10.08 6.60 -8.04
C LEU A 8 11.43 6.29 -8.69
N VAL A 9 12.42 7.17 -8.50
CA VAL A 9 13.75 7.04 -9.09
C VAL A 9 14.83 6.63 -8.07
N CYS A 10 14.45 6.51 -6.79
CA CYS A 10 15.37 6.27 -5.70
C CYS A 10 15.29 4.80 -5.23
N GLN A 11 16.38 4.31 -4.65
CA GLN A 11 16.43 2.96 -4.09
C GLN A 11 15.69 2.90 -2.75
N HIS A 12 14.38 2.60 -2.78
CA HIS A 12 13.54 2.34 -1.60
C HIS A 12 13.47 3.50 -0.58
N GLN A 13 13.55 4.75 -1.04
CA GLN A 13 13.44 5.94 -0.18
C GLN A 13 12.07 6.60 -0.26
N SER A 14 11.67 7.29 0.81
CA SER A 14 10.49 8.15 0.79
C SER A 14 10.80 9.48 0.09
N ILE A 15 9.76 10.18 -0.38
CA ILE A 15 9.93 11.54 -0.90
C ILE A 15 10.29 12.55 0.19
N ALA A 16 10.12 12.22 1.48
CA ALA A 16 10.54 13.09 2.57
C ALA A 16 12.06 13.00 2.81
N ASP A 17 12.64 11.82 2.62
CA ASP A 17 14.03 11.54 3.00
C ASP A 17 15.02 11.64 1.83
N SER A 18 14.52 11.69 0.59
CA SER A 18 15.37 11.72 -0.60
C SER A 18 15.66 13.13 -1.11
N ASP A 19 16.92 13.39 -1.45
CA ASP A 19 17.42 14.63 -2.06
C ASP A 19 17.30 14.66 -3.59
N ALA A 20 16.73 13.63 -4.22
CA ALA A 20 16.54 13.61 -5.67
C ALA A 20 15.57 14.71 -6.14
N ASP A 21 15.82 15.28 -7.32
CA ASP A 21 14.96 16.32 -7.93
C ASP A 21 13.50 15.86 -8.04
N MET A 22 13.28 14.60 -8.45
CA MET A 22 11.95 13.99 -8.49
C MET A 22 11.24 14.02 -7.13
N ALA A 23 11.97 13.79 -6.03
CA ALA A 23 11.38 13.86 -4.69
C ALA A 23 11.00 15.30 -4.34
N ALA A 24 11.81 16.29 -4.75
CA ALA A 24 11.50 17.71 -4.55
C ALA A 24 10.22 18.12 -5.29
N ASP A 25 10.08 17.71 -6.56
CA ASP A 25 8.89 17.97 -7.38
C ASP A 25 7.64 17.34 -6.75
N MET A 26 7.73 16.07 -6.33
CA MET A 26 6.61 15.38 -5.67
C MET A 26 6.22 16.07 -4.36
N ARG A 27 7.19 16.52 -3.54
CA ARG A 27 6.92 17.29 -2.32
C ARG A 27 6.22 18.62 -2.64
N ALA A 28 6.58 19.28 -3.74
CA ALA A 28 5.93 20.52 -4.17
C ALA A 28 4.46 20.28 -4.53
N VAL A 29 4.16 19.25 -5.34
CA VAL A 29 2.78 18.86 -5.70
C VAL A 29 1.95 18.52 -4.46
N VAL A 30 2.51 17.78 -3.51
CA VAL A 30 1.81 17.48 -2.25
C VAL A 30 1.47 18.76 -1.49
N ARG A 31 2.43 19.69 -1.32
CA ARG A 31 2.18 20.95 -0.62
C ARG A 31 1.13 21.80 -1.31
N GLU A 32 1.17 21.89 -2.63
CA GLU A 32 0.20 22.65 -3.42
C GLU A 32 -1.23 22.14 -3.19
N ARG A 33 -1.43 20.83 -3.24
CA ARG A 33 -2.76 20.22 -3.04
C ARG A 33 -3.28 20.32 -1.61
N ILE A 34 -2.41 20.15 -0.63
CA ILE A 34 -2.78 20.35 0.78
C ILE A 34 -3.14 21.82 1.01
N ALA A 35 -2.39 22.77 0.42
CA ALA A 35 -2.72 24.19 0.47
C ALA A 35 -4.03 24.52 -0.24
N ALA A 36 -4.40 23.75 -1.28
CA ALA A 36 -5.70 23.81 -1.95
C ALA A 36 -6.86 23.20 -1.12
N GLY A 37 -6.58 22.66 0.07
CA GLY A 37 -7.58 22.10 0.99
C GLY A 37 -7.92 20.62 0.76
N GLU A 38 -7.18 19.91 -0.09
CA GLU A 38 -7.36 18.47 -0.28
C GLU A 38 -6.94 17.68 0.98
N SER A 39 -7.64 16.59 1.30
CA SER A 39 -7.24 15.70 2.40
C SER A 39 -6.00 14.88 2.01
N PRO A 40 -5.19 14.42 2.99
CA PRO A 40 -4.03 13.57 2.71
C PRO A 40 -4.35 12.32 1.88
N GLU A 41 -5.51 11.72 2.10
CA GLU A 41 -5.99 10.53 1.38
C GLU A 41 -6.35 10.87 -0.07
N ALA A 42 -6.96 12.03 -0.31
CA ALA A 42 -7.26 12.52 -1.66
C ALA A 42 -5.97 12.80 -2.44
N VAL A 43 -4.98 13.44 -1.80
CA VAL A 43 -3.67 13.69 -2.42
C VAL A 43 -2.95 12.38 -2.74
N LYS A 44 -2.98 11.40 -1.81
CA LYS A 44 -2.42 10.06 -2.03
C LYS A 44 -3.10 9.36 -3.19
N ALA A 45 -4.43 9.38 -3.24
CA ALA A 45 -5.21 8.79 -4.34
C ALA A 45 -4.90 9.43 -5.70
N TYR A 46 -4.74 10.76 -5.72
CA TYR A 46 -4.32 11.49 -6.92
C TYR A 46 -2.92 11.05 -7.40
N LEU A 47 -1.96 10.92 -6.49
CA LEU A 47 -0.62 10.46 -6.85
C LEU A 47 -0.63 9.00 -7.33
N VAL A 48 -1.41 8.13 -6.69
CA VAL A 48 -1.59 6.74 -7.12
C VAL A 48 -2.24 6.64 -8.50
N SER A 49 -3.21 7.50 -8.82
CA SER A 49 -3.84 7.48 -10.15
C SER A 49 -2.89 7.97 -11.25
N ARG A 50 -1.95 8.86 -10.91
CA ARG A 50 -0.98 9.43 -11.86
C ARG A 50 0.29 8.61 -12.03
N TYR A 51 0.81 8.04 -10.95
CA TYR A 51 2.10 7.34 -10.90
C TYR A 51 1.97 5.83 -10.62
N GLY A 52 0.75 5.33 -10.40
CA GLY A 52 0.47 3.94 -10.10
C GLY A 52 0.63 3.59 -8.62
N GLY A 53 0.28 2.35 -8.26
CA GLY A 53 0.30 1.87 -6.87
C GLY A 53 1.69 1.79 -6.23
N TYR A 54 2.77 1.84 -7.03
CA TYR A 54 4.14 1.77 -6.52
C TYR A 54 4.58 3.07 -5.81
N VAL A 55 3.89 4.19 -6.07
CA VAL A 55 4.21 5.49 -5.45
C VAL A 55 3.98 5.51 -3.92
N THR A 56 3.29 4.52 -3.37
CA THR A 56 2.95 4.43 -1.94
C THR A 56 3.58 3.18 -1.34
N PHE A 57 4.02 3.26 -0.08
CA PHE A 57 4.40 2.07 0.70
C PHE A 57 3.19 1.20 1.05
N ASP A 58 2.00 1.78 1.03
CA ASP A 58 0.72 1.13 1.32
C ASP A 58 -0.08 0.93 0.02
N PRO A 59 -0.02 -0.26 -0.61
CA PRO A 59 -0.67 -0.52 -1.89
C PRO A 59 -2.20 -0.50 -1.75
N PRO A 60 -2.93 0.11 -2.70
CA PRO A 60 -4.38 0.25 -2.60
C PRO A 60 -5.07 -1.11 -2.54
N LYS A 61 -6.08 -1.23 -1.67
CA LYS A 61 -6.89 -2.45 -1.45
C LYS A 61 -7.94 -2.63 -2.56
N THR A 62 -7.54 -2.59 -3.82
CA THR A 62 -8.42 -2.71 -4.98
C THR A 62 -7.84 -3.67 -6.02
N GLY A 63 -8.70 -4.23 -6.86
CA GLY A 63 -8.29 -5.13 -7.94
C GLY A 63 -7.48 -6.34 -7.44
N ALA A 64 -6.36 -6.63 -8.11
CA ALA A 64 -5.49 -7.76 -7.77
C ALA A 64 -4.89 -7.67 -6.36
N ASN A 65 -4.67 -6.46 -5.82
CA ASN A 65 -4.10 -6.30 -4.48
C ASN A 65 -5.01 -6.88 -3.39
N LEU A 66 -6.33 -6.96 -3.62
CA LEU A 66 -7.24 -7.59 -2.65
C LEU A 66 -6.86 -9.04 -2.37
N VAL A 67 -6.28 -9.75 -3.34
CA VAL A 67 -5.80 -11.12 -3.14
C VAL A 67 -4.68 -11.15 -2.10
N LEU A 68 -3.75 -10.20 -2.15
CA LEU A 68 -2.65 -10.09 -1.18
C LEU A 68 -3.18 -9.86 0.24
N TRP A 69 -4.22 -9.02 0.37
CA TRP A 69 -4.85 -8.73 1.67
C TRP A 69 -5.75 -9.86 2.18
N ALA A 70 -6.38 -10.63 1.28
CA ALA A 70 -7.24 -11.77 1.64
C ALA A 70 -6.44 -13.05 1.92
N ALA A 71 -5.24 -13.19 1.34
CA ALA A 71 -4.42 -14.39 1.44
C ALA A 71 -4.18 -14.88 2.88
N PRO A 72 -3.80 -14.02 3.87
CA PRO A 72 -3.62 -14.47 5.25
C PRO A 72 -4.87 -15.13 5.85
N LEU A 73 -6.06 -14.54 5.62
CA LEU A 73 -7.32 -15.09 6.12
C LEU A 73 -7.68 -16.40 5.41
N LEU A 74 -7.45 -16.48 4.10
CA LEU A 74 -7.65 -17.70 3.32
C LEU A 74 -6.74 -18.83 3.80
N PHE A 75 -5.46 -18.57 4.05
CA PHE A 75 -4.53 -19.58 4.58
C PHE A 75 -4.94 -20.06 5.97
N LEU A 76 -5.35 -19.15 6.86
CA LEU A 76 -5.86 -19.52 8.18
C LEU A 76 -7.12 -20.38 8.10
N ALA A 77 -8.06 -20.03 7.21
CA ALA A 77 -9.29 -20.80 7.01
C ALA A 77 -8.98 -22.21 6.47
N VAL A 78 -8.15 -22.32 5.43
CA VAL A 78 -7.76 -23.60 4.83
C VAL A 78 -7.01 -24.47 5.83
N GLY A 79 -6.03 -23.90 6.54
CA GLY A 79 -5.27 -24.60 7.57
C GLY A 79 -6.14 -25.06 8.73
N GLY A 80 -7.03 -24.19 9.23
CA GLY A 80 -7.97 -24.51 10.31
C GLY A 80 -8.92 -25.64 9.95
N VAL A 81 -9.48 -25.62 8.72
CA VAL A 81 -10.34 -26.70 8.22
C VAL A 81 -9.56 -28.01 8.08
N ALA A 82 -8.32 -27.98 7.59
CA ALA A 82 -7.49 -29.17 7.47
C ALA A 82 -7.21 -29.79 8.84
N VAL A 83 -6.79 -28.99 9.83
CA VAL A 83 -6.53 -29.44 11.21
C VAL A 83 -7.79 -30.03 11.83
N TRP A 84 -8.94 -29.34 11.73
CA TRP A 84 -10.20 -29.83 12.26
C TRP A 84 -10.61 -31.18 11.67
N ARG A 85 -10.48 -31.35 10.35
CA ARG A 85 -10.75 -32.63 9.68
C ARG A 85 -9.83 -33.74 10.16
N LEU A 86 -8.55 -33.46 10.38
CA LEU A 86 -7.58 -34.44 10.88
C LEU A 86 -7.88 -34.87 12.33
N TYR A 87 -8.24 -33.93 13.21
CA TYR A 87 -8.62 -34.26 14.59
C TYR A 87 -9.88 -35.13 14.66
N ARG A 88 -10.91 -34.82 13.84
CA ARG A 88 -12.12 -35.62 13.79
C ARG A 88 -11.90 -37.06 13.30
N ARG A 89 -10.90 -37.29 12.44
CA ARG A 89 -10.54 -38.64 11.97
C ARG A 89 -9.80 -39.48 12.99
N LYS A 90 -9.20 -38.88 14.03
CA LYS A 90 -8.51 -39.59 15.12
C LYS A 90 -9.41 -39.93 16.31
N GLY A 91 -10.52 -39.21 16.46
CA GLY A 91 -11.50 -39.43 17.53
C GLY A 91 -12.71 -40.28 17.13
N ALA A 92 -12.72 -40.81 15.89
CA ALA A 92 -13.63 -41.82 15.38
C ALA A 92 -12.83 -43.09 15.09
#